data_AF-A0A5M4ENI9-F1
#
_entry.id   AF-A0A5M4ENI9-F1
#
_cell.length_a   1.000
_cell.length_b   1.000
_cell.length_c   1.000
_cell.angle_alpha   90.00
_cell.angle_beta   90.00
_cell.angle_gamma   90.00
#
_symmetry.space_group_name_H-M   'P 1'
#
loop_
_entity.id
_entity.type
_entity.pdbx_description
1 polymer ?
#
loop_
_entity_poly.entity_id
_entity_poly.type
_entity_poly.pdbx_seq_one_letter_code
_entity_poly.pdbx_strand_id
1 'polypeptide(L)'
;MEIKIGDILEEITLPSINGSNFSLSSLKGKKVLLTFYRFARCPMCNLRINEILKRYDELGKNFTMVGIFDSKINNLKQAMSRHDIPFAILADENFKYFEKYEVKTSWWGVIKASFTRFTRFNKALFLKGYIPFPIKGHFNTLPLDILIDEKGVVVDVKYAKDIGDHFSFEKLKSFSV
;
A
#
# COMPACT_ATOMS: atom_id res chain seq x y z
N MET A 1 7.16 -6.30 -15.54
CA MET A 1 6.02 -7.09 -15.99
C MET A 1 4.78 -6.62 -15.26
N GLU A 2 3.79 -6.16 -16.01
CA GLU A 2 2.44 -5.91 -15.50
C GLU A 2 1.82 -7.19 -14.91
N ILE A 3 1.31 -7.09 -13.69
CA ILE A 3 0.64 -8.18 -12.96
C ILE A 3 -0.76 -8.40 -13.53
N LYS A 4 -1.13 -9.66 -13.72
CA LYS A 4 -2.43 -10.08 -14.24
C LYS A 4 -3.11 -11.06 -13.28
N ILE A 5 -4.42 -11.18 -13.44
CA ILE A 5 -5.20 -12.21 -12.75
C ILE A 5 -4.72 -13.58 -13.20
N GLY A 6 -4.51 -14.48 -12.24
CA GLY A 6 -3.96 -15.82 -12.45
C GLY A 6 -2.45 -15.92 -12.24
N ASP A 7 -1.74 -14.79 -12.14
CA ASP A 7 -0.29 -14.79 -11.90
C ASP A 7 0.03 -15.31 -10.49
N ILE A 8 1.19 -15.95 -10.37
CA ILE A 8 1.85 -16.19 -9.09
C ILE A 8 3.02 -15.22 -9.00
N LEU A 9 3.01 -14.36 -7.99
CA LEU A 9 4.09 -13.39 -7.83
C LEU A 9 5.38 -14.10 -7.42
N GLU A 10 6.48 -13.71 -8.05
CA GLU A 10 7.81 -14.07 -7.60
C GLU A 10 8.08 -13.59 -6.16
N GLU A 11 9.06 -14.20 -5.50
CA GLU A 11 9.42 -13.89 -4.12
C GLU A 11 9.76 -12.39 -3.93
N ILE A 12 9.09 -11.76 -2.96
CA ILE A 12 9.35 -10.40 -2.52
C ILE A 12 10.03 -10.46 -1.17
N THR A 13 11.30 -10.07 -1.14
CA THR A 13 12.08 -9.97 0.10
C THR A 13 12.49 -8.53 0.32
N LEU A 14 11.94 -7.92 1.37
CA LEU A 14 12.17 -6.52 1.72
C LEU A 14 12.28 -6.32 3.23
N PRO A 15 13.05 -5.32 3.69
CA PRO A 15 13.12 -4.98 5.11
C PRO A 15 11.77 -4.49 5.61
N SER A 16 11.31 -5.05 6.72
CA SER A 16 10.09 -4.65 7.43
C SER A 16 10.38 -3.63 8.52
N ILE A 17 9.41 -2.76 8.81
CA ILE A 17 9.50 -1.82 9.94
C ILE A 17 9.63 -2.53 11.30
N ASN A 18 9.25 -3.81 11.39
CA ASN A 18 9.37 -4.62 12.60
C ASN A 18 10.78 -5.18 12.83
N GLY A 19 11.75 -4.88 11.94
CA GLY A 19 13.17 -5.20 12.15
C GLY A 19 13.67 -6.50 11.49
N SER A 20 12.77 -7.32 10.93
CA SER A 20 13.13 -8.51 10.14
C SER A 20 12.97 -8.29 8.64
N ASN A 21 13.64 -9.10 7.83
CA ASN A 21 13.30 -9.21 6.41
C ASN A 21 11.98 -9.98 6.28
N PHE A 22 11.05 -9.40 5.55
CA PHE A 22 9.81 -10.04 5.16
C PHE A 22 10.05 -10.90 3.92
N SER A 23 9.29 -11.99 3.80
CA SER A 23 9.22 -12.82 2.60
C SER A 23 7.76 -13.08 2.27
N LEU A 24 7.36 -12.89 1.01
CA LEU A 24 5.99 -13.07 0.54
C LEU A 24 5.51 -14.52 0.73
N SER A 25 6.38 -15.50 0.54
CA SER A 25 6.04 -16.91 0.75
C SER A 25 5.67 -17.25 2.20
N SER A 26 6.04 -16.42 3.19
CA SER A 26 5.59 -16.57 4.59
C SER A 26 4.08 -16.38 4.77
N LEU A 27 3.38 -15.84 3.76
CA LEU A 27 1.94 -15.62 3.78
C LEU A 27 1.13 -16.70 3.05
N LYS A 28 1.76 -17.80 2.59
CA LYS A 28 1.04 -18.94 2.02
C LYS A 28 -0.04 -19.43 2.99
N GLY A 29 -1.20 -19.77 2.44
CA GLY A 29 -2.38 -20.17 3.22
C GLY A 29 -3.20 -19.01 3.77
N LYS A 30 -2.83 -17.75 3.52
CA LYS A 30 -3.61 -16.55 3.87
C LYS A 30 -4.11 -15.83 2.63
N LYS A 31 -5.22 -15.13 2.76
CA LYS A 31 -5.64 -14.12 1.77
C LYS A 31 -4.86 -12.83 2.02
N VAL A 32 -4.34 -12.21 0.98
CA VAL A 32 -3.43 -11.06 1.11
C VAL A 32 -3.92 -9.89 0.25
N LEU A 33 -3.97 -8.69 0.83
CA LEU A 33 -3.90 -7.45 0.08
C LEU A 33 -2.45 -6.97 0.08
N LEU A 34 -1.80 -7.04 -1.07
CA LEU A 34 -0.49 -6.45 -1.30
C LEU A 34 -0.70 -5.08 -1.95
N THR A 35 -0.26 -4.02 -1.29
CA THR A 35 -0.37 -2.65 -1.81
C THR A 35 1.01 -2.01 -1.95
N PHE A 36 1.34 -1.55 -3.15
CA PHE A 36 2.40 -0.59 -3.38
C PHE A 36 1.84 0.81 -3.11
N TYR A 37 2.28 1.41 -2.00
CA TYR A 37 2.01 2.79 -1.66
C TYR A 37 3.05 3.73 -2.31
N ARG A 38 2.86 5.03 -2.13
CA ARG A 38 3.78 6.05 -2.64
C ARG A 38 5.00 6.15 -1.71
N PHE A 39 5.38 7.37 -1.35
CA PHE A 39 6.38 7.64 -0.33
C PHE A 39 5.81 7.54 1.09
N ALA A 40 6.67 7.27 2.08
CA ALA A 40 6.30 7.00 3.47
C ALA A 40 5.39 8.05 4.12
N ARG A 41 5.65 9.34 3.86
CA ARG A 41 4.88 10.46 4.42
C ARG A 41 3.71 10.90 3.54
N CYS A 42 3.31 10.09 2.56
CA CYS A 42 2.19 10.44 1.68
C CYS A 42 0.90 10.60 2.49
N PRO A 43 0.26 11.80 2.46
CA PRO A 43 -0.94 12.06 3.27
C PRO A 43 -2.09 11.12 2.93
N MET A 44 -2.26 10.83 1.63
CA MET A 44 -3.34 9.97 1.17
C MET A 44 -3.15 8.50 1.57
N CYS A 45 -1.92 7.99 1.46
CA CYS A 45 -1.60 6.62 1.87
C CYS A 45 -1.76 6.44 3.39
N ASN A 46 -1.26 7.40 4.18
CA ASN A 46 -1.40 7.35 5.64
C ASN A 46 -2.86 7.47 6.10
N LEU A 47 -3.65 8.33 5.45
CA LEU A 47 -5.09 8.41 5.73
C LEU A 47 -5.79 7.09 5.39
N ARG A 48 -5.43 6.45 4.27
CA ARG A 48 -5.96 5.15 3.87
C ARG A 48 -5.65 4.06 4.90
N ILE A 49 -4.41 3.98 5.37
CA ILE A 49 -3.99 3.05 6.42
C ILE A 49 -4.80 3.30 7.70
N ASN A 50 -4.90 4.55 8.15
CA ASN A 50 -5.70 4.90 9.32
C ASN A 50 -7.18 4.49 9.21
N GLU A 51 -7.78 4.68 8.03
CA GLU A 51 -9.17 4.29 7.78
C GLU A 51 -9.36 2.77 7.78
N ILE A 52 -8.38 2.00 7.30
CA ILE A 52 -8.42 0.53 7.38
C ILE A 52 -8.23 0.06 8.82
N LEU A 53 -7.24 0.60 9.56
CA LEU A 53 -6.96 0.20 10.94
C LEU A 53 -8.19 0.34 11.84
N LYS A 54 -8.98 1.42 11.65
CA LYS A 54 -10.23 1.64 12.39
C LYS A 54 -11.31 0.57 12.18
N ARG A 55 -11.22 -0.18 11.09
CA ARG A 55 -12.20 -1.19 10.68
C ARG A 55 -11.52 -2.56 10.50
N TYR A 56 -10.30 -2.72 11.03
CA TYR A 56 -9.50 -3.92 10.75
C TYR A 56 -10.18 -5.20 11.28
N ASP A 57 -10.87 -5.10 12.41
CA ASP A 57 -11.62 -6.19 13.02
C ASP A 57 -12.84 -6.64 12.19
N GLU A 58 -13.25 -5.88 11.18
CA GLU A 58 -14.30 -6.29 10.23
C GLU A 58 -13.77 -7.23 9.13
N LEU A 59 -12.45 -7.41 9.01
CA LEU A 59 -11.81 -8.26 8.02
C LEU A 59 -11.69 -9.70 8.56
N GLY A 60 -11.67 -10.67 7.64
CA GLY A 60 -11.56 -12.09 7.99
C GLY A 60 -10.26 -12.43 8.72
N LYS A 61 -10.32 -13.39 9.65
CA LYS A 61 -9.17 -13.79 10.48
C LYS A 61 -8.01 -14.37 9.66
N ASN A 62 -8.29 -14.96 8.49
CA ASN A 62 -7.27 -15.51 7.60
C ASN A 62 -6.79 -14.51 6.53
N PHE A 63 -7.14 -13.23 6.68
CA PHE A 63 -6.72 -12.16 5.80
C PHE A 63 -5.59 -11.33 6.42
N THR A 64 -4.67 -10.86 5.60
CA THR A 64 -3.63 -9.92 6.02
C THR A 64 -3.30 -8.91 4.93
N MET A 65 -2.54 -7.90 5.31
CA MET A 65 -2.10 -6.84 4.40
C MET A 65 -0.58 -6.78 4.35
N VAL A 66 -0.07 -6.32 3.22
CA VAL A 66 1.34 -5.99 3.05
C VAL A 66 1.42 -4.65 2.33
N GLY A 67 1.98 -3.64 2.99
CA GLY A 67 2.22 -2.32 2.39
C GLY A 67 3.68 -2.16 2.00
N ILE A 68 3.97 -1.96 0.73
CA ILE A 68 5.32 -1.64 0.23
C ILE A 68 5.40 -0.15 -0.06
N PHE A 69 6.42 0.53 0.45
CA PHE A 69 6.64 1.96 0.22
C PHE A 69 7.97 2.20 -0.50
N ASP A 70 7.96 3.18 -1.39
CA ASP A 70 9.18 3.80 -1.91
C ASP A 70 9.77 4.71 -0.84
N SER A 71 10.65 4.15 -0.03
CA SER A 71 11.30 4.84 1.07
C SER A 71 12.45 4.02 1.62
N LYS A 72 13.46 4.71 2.16
CA LYS A 72 14.42 4.08 3.09
C LYS A 72 13.71 3.55 4.33
N ILE A 73 14.21 2.46 4.90
CA ILE A 73 13.60 1.80 6.07
C ILE A 73 13.47 2.73 7.29
N ASN A 74 14.50 3.54 7.58
CA ASN A 74 14.47 4.45 8.74
C ASN A 74 13.42 5.56 8.59
N ASN A 75 13.26 6.09 7.37
CA ASN A 75 12.24 7.09 7.07
C ASN A 75 10.82 6.49 7.15
N LEU A 76 10.66 5.24 6.69
CA LEU A 76 9.40 4.53 6.76
C LEU A 76 9.00 4.21 8.20
N LYS A 77 9.93 3.68 9.01
CA LYS A 77 9.73 3.43 10.45
C LYS A 77 9.25 4.69 11.17
N GLN A 78 9.90 5.83 10.92
CA GLN A 78 9.49 7.09 11.53
C GLN A 78 8.08 7.53 11.09
N ALA A 79 7.75 7.43 9.80
CA ALA A 79 6.43 7.78 9.30
C ALA A 79 5.33 6.87 9.87
N MET A 80 5.63 5.57 10.02
CA MET A 80 4.68 4.57 10.50
C MET A 80 4.53 4.53 12.02
N SER A 81 5.44 5.14 12.80
CA SER A 81 5.42 5.14 14.27
C SER A 81 4.14 5.68 14.92
N ARG A 82 3.28 6.37 14.16
CA ARG A 82 2.01 6.94 14.62
C ARG A 82 0.82 6.00 14.41
N HIS A 83 1.05 4.81 13.87
CA HIS A 83 0.03 3.81 13.58
C HIS A 83 0.38 2.52 14.31
N ASP A 84 -0.61 1.92 14.97
CA ASP A 84 -0.48 0.57 15.53
C ASP A 84 -0.81 -0.45 14.42
N ILE A 85 0.21 -0.88 13.67
CA ILE A 85 0.02 -1.65 12.44
C ILE A 85 0.11 -3.16 12.73
N PRO A 86 -0.98 -3.94 12.56
CA PRO A 86 -1.00 -5.39 12.82
C PRO A 86 -0.54 -6.24 11.61
N PHE A 87 0.06 -5.59 10.61
CA PHE A 87 0.39 -6.19 9.32
C PHE A 87 1.74 -5.68 8.78
N ALA A 88 2.26 -6.30 7.72
CA ALA A 88 3.62 -6.02 7.27
C ALA A 88 3.71 -4.69 6.51
N ILE A 89 4.69 -3.86 6.85
CA ILE A 89 5.04 -2.64 6.11
C ILE A 89 6.52 -2.69 5.74
N LEU A 90 6.78 -2.59 4.44
CA LEU A 90 8.07 -2.89 3.82
C LEU A 90 8.63 -1.65 3.12
N ALA A 91 9.95 -1.52 3.18
CA ALA A 91 10.68 -0.44 2.52
C ALA A 91 11.40 -0.96 1.27
N ASP A 92 10.97 -0.51 0.09
CA ASP A 92 11.69 -0.74 -1.17
C ASP A 92 12.54 0.50 -1.50
N GLU A 93 13.69 0.60 -0.85
CA GLU A 93 14.59 1.76 -0.98
C GLU A 93 15.14 1.95 -2.40
N ASN A 94 15.27 0.85 -3.16
CA ASN A 94 15.86 0.86 -4.50
C ASN A 94 14.80 0.91 -5.60
N PHE A 95 13.52 1.07 -5.24
CA PHE A 95 12.39 1.07 -6.19
C PHE A 95 12.31 -0.21 -7.05
N LYS A 96 12.94 -1.31 -6.60
CA LYS A 96 13.19 -2.53 -7.38
C LYS A 96 11.88 -3.22 -7.76
N TYR A 97 11.00 -3.42 -6.79
CA TYR A 97 9.72 -4.09 -6.99
C TYR A 97 8.70 -3.16 -7.63
N PHE A 98 8.80 -1.85 -7.40
CA PHE A 98 8.02 -0.87 -8.15
C PHE A 98 8.29 -0.93 -9.65
N GLU A 99 9.57 -0.97 -10.07
CA GLU A 99 9.95 -1.16 -11.48
C GLU A 99 9.54 -2.54 -11.99
N LYS A 100 9.86 -3.60 -11.23
CA LYS A 100 9.57 -4.99 -11.61
C LYS A 100 8.09 -5.19 -11.95
N TYR A 101 7.19 -4.63 -11.16
CA TYR A 101 5.74 -4.80 -11.33
C TYR A 101 5.07 -3.63 -12.07
N GLU A 102 5.87 -2.78 -12.71
CA GLU A 102 5.40 -1.66 -13.55
C GLU A 102 4.41 -0.74 -12.81
N VAL A 103 4.71 -0.44 -11.54
CA VAL A 103 3.91 0.49 -10.74
C VAL A 103 3.93 1.85 -11.42
N LYS A 104 2.74 2.36 -11.76
CA LYS A 104 2.60 3.53 -12.64
C LYS A 104 2.98 4.81 -11.91
N THR A 105 3.63 5.72 -12.63
CA THR A 105 3.82 7.12 -12.21
C THR A 105 2.99 8.04 -13.10
N SER A 106 2.26 9.00 -12.54
CA SER A 106 1.44 9.92 -13.33
C SER A 106 1.26 11.29 -12.67
N TRP A 107 1.81 12.32 -13.31
CA TRP A 107 1.54 13.71 -12.93
C TRP A 107 0.07 14.10 -13.15
N TRP A 108 -0.55 13.60 -14.22
CA TRP A 108 -1.98 13.80 -14.46
C TRP A 108 -2.84 13.15 -13.37
N GLY A 109 -2.49 11.95 -12.91
CA GLY A 109 -3.16 11.30 -11.78
C GLY A 109 -3.05 12.11 -10.49
N VAL A 110 -1.89 12.74 -10.25
CA VAL A 110 -1.70 13.65 -9.11
C VAL A 110 -2.60 14.89 -9.25
N ILE A 111 -2.52 15.59 -10.38
CA ILE A 111 -3.30 16.81 -10.64
C ILE A 111 -4.80 16.52 -10.50
N LYS A 112 -5.27 15.43 -11.13
CA LYS A 112 -6.66 15.00 -11.06
C LYS A 112 -7.11 14.78 -9.62
N ALA A 113 -6.33 14.06 -8.80
CA ALA A 113 -6.65 13.83 -7.41
C ALA A 113 -6.66 15.12 -6.57
N SER A 114 -5.79 16.08 -6.85
CA SER A 114 -5.80 17.38 -6.16
C SER A 114 -7.14 18.08 -6.29
N PHE A 115 -7.80 17.97 -7.45
CA PHE A 115 -9.15 18.51 -7.66
C PHE A 115 -10.24 17.58 -7.14
N THR A 116 -10.24 16.30 -7.53
CA THR A 116 -11.34 15.37 -7.23
C THR A 116 -11.35 14.87 -5.79
N ARG A 117 -10.21 14.91 -5.09
CA ARG A 117 -10.04 14.40 -3.72
C ARG A 117 -9.58 15.47 -2.74
N PHE A 118 -9.77 16.75 -3.06
CA PHE A 118 -9.39 17.89 -2.22
C PHE A 118 -9.87 17.74 -0.77
N THR A 119 -11.13 17.34 -0.56
CA THR A 119 -11.70 17.17 0.79
C THR A 119 -10.98 16.08 1.58
N ARG A 120 -10.64 14.95 0.94
CA ARG A 120 -9.86 13.89 1.57
C ARG A 120 -8.42 14.32 1.85
N PHE A 121 -7.82 15.08 0.93
CA PHE A 121 -6.48 15.64 1.14
C PHE A 121 -6.45 16.60 2.34
N ASN A 122 -7.44 17.49 2.45
CA ASN A 122 -7.58 18.39 3.59
C ASN A 122 -7.82 17.63 4.89
N LYS A 123 -8.65 16.58 4.88
CA LYS A 123 -8.81 15.68 6.03
C LYS A 123 -7.48 15.05 6.45
N ALA A 124 -6.66 14.61 5.49
CA ALA A 124 -5.36 14.02 5.78
C ALA A 124 -4.40 15.05 6.41
N LEU A 125 -4.32 16.25 5.86
CA LEU A 125 -3.40 17.30 6.33
C LEU A 125 -3.88 17.95 7.62
N PHE A 126 -5.06 18.57 7.62
CA PHE A 126 -5.51 19.47 8.67
C PHE A 126 -6.18 18.72 9.83
N LEU A 127 -6.93 17.65 9.55
CA LEU A 127 -7.62 16.90 10.61
C LEU A 127 -6.75 15.78 11.19
N LYS A 128 -5.84 15.21 10.40
CA LYS A 128 -5.00 14.07 10.82
C LYS A 128 -3.51 14.37 10.90
N GLY A 129 -3.06 15.55 10.49
CA GLY A 129 -1.65 15.95 10.63
C GLY A 129 -0.68 15.06 9.84
N TYR A 130 -1.10 14.49 8.70
CA TYR A 130 -0.21 13.74 7.82
C TYR A 130 0.56 14.71 6.92
N ILE A 131 1.65 15.29 7.43
CA ILE A 131 2.44 16.30 6.71
C ILE A 131 3.40 15.60 5.72
N PRO A 132 3.42 15.98 4.43
CA PRO A 132 4.19 15.29 3.39
C PRO A 132 5.69 15.58 3.38
N PHE A 133 6.18 16.50 4.23
CA PHE A 133 7.57 16.94 4.25
C PHE A 133 8.42 16.18 5.28
N PRO A 134 9.70 15.88 4.99
CA PRO A 134 10.33 16.00 3.68
C PRO A 134 9.81 14.90 2.73
N ILE A 135 9.62 15.25 1.45
CA ILE A 135 9.25 14.27 0.42
C ILE A 135 10.52 13.46 0.10
N LYS A 136 10.47 12.15 0.33
CA LYS A 136 11.57 11.21 0.04
C LYS A 136 11.00 10.03 -0.72
N GLY A 137 11.46 9.82 -1.95
CA GLY A 137 10.88 8.89 -2.92
C GLY A 137 10.17 9.60 -4.07
N HIS A 138 9.62 8.84 -5.00
CA HIS A 138 8.94 9.31 -6.19
C HIS A 138 7.57 9.89 -5.84
N PHE A 139 7.43 11.20 -6.02
CA PHE A 139 6.20 11.90 -5.68
C PHE A 139 5.03 11.43 -6.56
N ASN A 140 5.23 11.27 -7.87
CA ASN A 140 4.15 11.00 -8.82
C ASN A 140 3.75 9.52 -8.93
N THR A 141 4.28 8.63 -8.09
CA THR A 141 3.86 7.22 -8.01
C THR A 141 2.36 7.12 -7.72
N LEU A 142 1.69 6.21 -8.40
CA LEU A 142 0.31 5.84 -8.15
C LEU A 142 0.27 4.52 -7.40
N PRO A 143 -0.71 4.29 -6.51
CA PRO A 143 -0.85 3.03 -5.83
C PRO A 143 -1.07 1.84 -6.79
N LEU A 144 -0.69 0.65 -6.33
CA LEU A 144 -1.08 -0.62 -6.94
C LEU A 144 -1.61 -1.52 -5.84
N ASP A 145 -2.88 -1.92 -5.93
CA ASP A 145 -3.49 -2.90 -5.03
C ASP A 145 -3.60 -4.25 -5.73
N ILE A 146 -3.22 -5.33 -5.04
CA ILE A 146 -3.26 -6.70 -5.55
C ILE A 146 -3.91 -7.59 -4.50
N LEU A 147 -4.91 -8.36 -4.89
CA LEU A 147 -5.52 -9.39 -4.06
C LEU A 147 -4.94 -10.75 -4.42
N ILE A 148 -4.40 -11.45 -3.43
CA ILE A 148 -3.76 -12.76 -3.58
C ILE A 148 -4.49 -13.77 -2.70
N ASP A 149 -4.88 -14.90 -3.27
CA ASP A 149 -5.56 -15.97 -2.54
C ASP A 149 -4.59 -16.82 -1.69
N GLU A 150 -5.15 -17.79 -0.97
CA GLU A 150 -4.42 -18.69 -0.07
C GLU A 150 -3.38 -19.57 -0.79
N LYS A 151 -3.54 -19.77 -2.11
CA LYS A 151 -2.61 -20.52 -2.96
C LYS A 151 -1.47 -19.64 -3.48
N GLY A 152 -1.50 -18.34 -3.21
CA GLY A 152 -0.53 -17.37 -3.72
C GLY A 152 -0.86 -16.88 -5.12
N VAL A 153 -2.09 -17.08 -5.60
CA VAL A 153 -2.53 -16.66 -6.94
C VAL A 153 -3.18 -15.28 -6.87
N VAL A 154 -2.82 -14.40 -7.80
CA VAL A 154 -3.45 -13.10 -7.97
C VAL A 154 -4.88 -13.29 -8.47
N VAL A 155 -5.86 -12.85 -7.68
CA VAL A 155 -7.29 -12.92 -8.04
C VAL A 155 -7.87 -11.59 -8.49
N ASP A 156 -7.22 -10.47 -8.14
CA ASP A 156 -7.58 -9.15 -8.63
C ASP A 156 -6.38 -8.19 -8.54
N VAL A 157 -6.33 -7.21 -9.44
CA VAL A 157 -5.25 -6.23 -9.52
C VAL A 157 -5.79 -4.88 -9.95
N LYS A 158 -5.33 -3.82 -9.27
CA LYS A 158 -5.73 -2.45 -9.56
C LYS A 158 -4.52 -1.54 -9.61
N TYR A 159 -4.08 -1.29 -10.84
CA TYR A 159 -3.24 -0.14 -11.16
C TYR A 159 -4.06 1.14 -11.04
N ALA A 160 -3.74 1.96 -10.04
CA ALA A 160 -4.52 3.14 -9.71
C ALA A 160 -4.57 4.16 -10.86
N LYS A 161 -5.71 4.86 -10.98
CA LYS A 161 -5.87 5.98 -11.92
C LYS A 161 -5.41 7.32 -11.34
N ASP A 162 -5.31 7.40 -10.01
CA ASP A 162 -4.90 8.58 -9.27
C ASP A 162 -4.30 8.19 -7.89
N ILE A 163 -3.73 9.15 -7.16
CA ILE A 163 -2.96 8.89 -5.92
C ILE A 163 -3.77 8.44 -4.71
N GLY A 164 -5.10 8.42 -4.79
CA GLY A 164 -6.00 7.92 -3.76
C GLY A 164 -6.93 6.81 -4.25
N ASP A 165 -6.68 6.27 -5.44
CA ASP A 165 -7.48 5.21 -6.04
C ASP A 165 -7.01 3.84 -5.56
N HIS A 166 -7.84 3.20 -4.74
CA HIS A 166 -7.62 1.90 -4.13
C HIS A 166 -8.86 1.02 -4.31
N PHE A 167 -8.77 -0.27 -4.01
CA PHE A 167 -9.98 -1.07 -3.78
C PHE A 167 -10.81 -0.49 -2.64
N SER A 168 -12.14 -0.57 -2.76
CA SER A 168 -13.04 -0.12 -1.70
C SER A 168 -12.89 -1.02 -0.48
N PHE A 169 -13.18 -0.49 0.72
CA PHE A 169 -13.15 -1.30 1.93
C PHE A 169 -14.13 -2.48 1.85
N GLU A 170 -15.33 -2.28 1.30
CA GLU A 170 -16.32 -3.35 1.16
C GLU A 170 -15.85 -4.49 0.26
N LYS A 171 -15.07 -4.18 -0.79
CA LYS A 171 -14.44 -5.22 -1.61
C LYS A 171 -13.39 -6.00 -0.81
N LEU A 172 -12.56 -5.31 -0.02
CA LEU A 172 -11.58 -5.97 0.85
C LEU A 172 -12.27 -6.88 1.88
N LYS A 173 -13.33 -6.37 2.51
CA LYS A 173 -14.14 -7.13 3.47
C LYS A 173 -14.72 -8.38 2.82
N SER A 174 -15.37 -8.25 1.66
CA SER A 174 -15.93 -9.38 0.92
C SER A 174 -14.87 -10.40 0.50
N PHE A 175 -13.67 -9.96 0.13
CA PHE A 175 -12.57 -10.86 -0.22
C PHE A 175 -11.98 -11.57 1.00
N SER A 176 -11.88 -10.86 2.12
CA SER A 176 -11.18 -11.32 3.33
C SER A 176 -11.82 -12.51 4.04
N VAL A 177 -13.12 -12.74 3.81
CA VAL A 177 -13.91 -13.82 4.44
C VAL A 177 -13.79 -15.11 3.65
#